data_AF-A0A1G6WSR2-F1
#
_entry.id   AF-A0A1G6WSR2-F1
#
_cell.length_a   1.000
_cell.length_b   1.000
_cell.length_c   1.000
_cell.angle_alpha   90.00
_cell.angle_beta   90.00
_cell.angle_gamma   90.00
#
_symmetry.space_group_name_H-M   'P 1'
#
loop_
_entity.id
_entity.type
_entity.pdbx_description
1 polymer ?
#
loop_
_entity_poly.entity_id
_entity_poly.type
_entity_poly.pdbx_seq_one_letter_code
_entity_poly.pdbx_strand_id
1 'polypeptide(L)'
;MFFYHVPKSGGISVFSALAEPLRIMLMLRNRNADGSLSKAAERWIASLIHRYDDPSQEVLPIPHMLAATHLPFGLHHKLIGDYITFTVLRHPFDRTVSAYTYENMRSQNPVSLDGLKKFVNNPLNTNPMVRQFSGVDDKTPLGETHLIRAIENLCTLDHVVRIENTRTICEHLLSTHHLPNVVSDRLNPTLESYRLDGSALRDEIEQANRLDMRFFVAAPVTQTEPTEPAPETQLHPLVVDIREVGDAKKSRIQVSLHSLEQYLAQPPS
;
A
#
# COMPACT_ATOMS: atom_id res chain seq x y z
N MET A 1 -11.08 2.58 -7.33
CA MET A 1 -9.83 3.07 -6.69
C MET A 1 -8.63 2.35 -7.30
N PHE A 2 -7.53 3.07 -7.58
CA PHE A 2 -6.28 2.49 -8.07
C PHE A 2 -5.09 2.98 -7.22
N PHE A 3 -4.41 2.06 -6.56
CA PHE A 3 -3.33 2.35 -5.64
C PHE A 3 -1.96 2.05 -6.25
N TYR A 4 -1.19 3.10 -6.51
CA TYR A 4 0.23 2.97 -6.81
C TYR A 4 1.00 2.68 -5.52
N HIS A 5 1.25 1.40 -5.27
CA HIS A 5 1.90 0.92 -4.06
C HIS A 5 3.42 0.95 -4.26
N VAL A 6 4.07 1.97 -3.70
CA VAL A 6 5.53 1.98 -3.58
C VAL A 6 5.97 0.91 -2.58
N PRO A 7 6.85 -0.04 -2.94
CA PRO A 7 7.29 -1.05 -1.99
C PRO A 7 7.82 -0.45 -0.69
N LYS A 8 7.37 -1.01 0.45
CA LYS A 8 7.81 -0.63 1.81
C LYS A 8 7.40 0.77 2.27
N SER A 9 6.34 1.34 1.67
CA SER A 9 5.66 2.55 2.17
C SER A 9 4.38 2.28 2.96
N GLY A 10 4.20 1.06 3.51
CA GLY A 10 3.00 0.69 4.28
C GLY A 10 1.82 0.23 3.41
N GLY A 11 2.03 0.03 2.11
CA GLY A 11 0.92 -0.24 1.20
C GLY A 11 0.17 -1.55 1.40
N ILE A 12 0.74 -2.56 2.08
CA ILE A 12 -0.06 -3.74 2.46
C ILE A 12 -1.16 -3.40 3.47
N SER A 13 -0.84 -2.59 4.48
CA SER A 13 -1.81 -2.15 5.49
C SER A 13 -2.90 -1.30 4.85
N VAL A 14 -2.51 -0.35 3.99
CA VAL A 14 -3.46 0.50 3.25
C VAL A 14 -4.33 -0.32 2.31
N PHE A 15 -3.73 -1.22 1.51
CA PHE A 15 -4.49 -2.07 0.61
C PHE A 15 -5.48 -2.94 1.36
N SER A 16 -5.06 -3.62 2.44
CA SER A 16 -5.94 -4.47 3.24
C SER A 16 -7.06 -3.68 3.93
N ALA A 17 -6.75 -2.49 4.46
CA ALA A 17 -7.75 -1.61 5.07
C ALA A 17 -8.84 -1.19 4.07
N LEU A 18 -8.57 -1.16 2.76
CA LEU A 18 -9.59 -0.85 1.75
C LEU A 18 -10.21 -2.12 1.13
N ALA A 19 -9.39 -3.14 0.92
CA ALA A 19 -9.78 -4.37 0.23
C ALA A 19 -10.72 -5.24 1.07
N GLU A 20 -10.43 -5.43 2.36
CA GLU A 20 -11.22 -6.32 3.22
C GLU A 20 -12.66 -5.82 3.48
N PRO A 21 -12.90 -4.54 3.85
CA PRO A 21 -14.27 -4.05 3.99
C PRO A 21 -15.05 -4.07 2.68
N LEU A 22 -14.41 -3.74 1.55
CA LEU A 22 -15.01 -3.85 0.23
C LEU A 22 -15.39 -5.31 -0.10
N ARG A 23 -14.49 -6.26 0.16
CA ARG A 23 -14.73 -7.70 -0.04
C ARG A 23 -15.92 -8.16 0.79
N ILE A 24 -15.99 -7.79 2.07
CA ILE A 24 -17.11 -8.14 2.96
C ILE A 24 -18.43 -7.59 2.42
N MET A 25 -18.47 -6.32 2.00
CA MET A 25 -19.67 -5.72 1.43
C MET A 25 -20.15 -6.46 0.19
N LEU A 26 -19.22 -6.84 -0.70
CA LEU A 26 -19.56 -7.62 -1.89
C LEU A 26 -20.04 -9.03 -1.53
N MET A 27 -19.40 -9.69 -0.55
CA MET A 27 -19.83 -11.01 -0.09
C MET A 27 -21.24 -10.95 0.50
N LEU A 28 -21.55 -9.98 1.36
CA LEU A 28 -22.87 -9.82 1.96
C LEU A 28 -23.98 -9.61 0.89
N ARG A 29 -23.68 -8.84 -0.16
CA ARG A 29 -24.63 -8.59 -1.27
C ARG A 29 -24.85 -9.78 -2.20
N ASN A 30 -23.90 -10.71 -2.27
CA ASN A 30 -23.92 -11.84 -3.20
C ASN A 30 -24.19 -13.19 -2.50
N ARG A 31 -24.63 -13.17 -1.24
CA ARG A 31 -25.08 -14.37 -0.55
C ARG A 31 -26.39 -14.88 -1.13
N ASN A 32 -26.50 -16.20 -1.21
CA ASN A 32 -27.73 -16.90 -1.49
C ASN A 32 -28.72 -16.74 -0.33
N ALA A 33 -29.97 -17.15 -0.53
CA ALA A 33 -31.02 -17.08 0.50
C ALA A 33 -30.69 -17.88 1.78
N ASP A 34 -29.89 -18.93 1.67
CA ASP A 34 -29.38 -19.73 2.80
C ASP A 34 -28.14 -19.11 3.47
N GLY A 35 -27.71 -17.92 3.02
CA GLY A 35 -26.53 -17.23 3.51
C GLY A 35 -25.20 -17.75 2.94
N SER A 36 -25.20 -18.77 2.09
CA SER A 36 -23.99 -19.29 1.44
C SER A 36 -23.47 -18.36 0.33
N LEU A 37 -22.18 -18.42 0.03
CA LEU A 37 -21.57 -17.72 -1.10
C LEU A 37 -21.19 -18.75 -2.16
N SER A 38 -21.60 -18.53 -3.41
CA SER A 38 -21.22 -19.43 -4.50
C SER A 38 -19.76 -19.25 -4.89
N LYS A 39 -19.09 -20.33 -5.33
CA LYS A 39 -17.73 -20.26 -5.91
C LYS A 39 -17.63 -19.32 -7.12
N ALA A 40 -18.73 -19.08 -7.83
CA ALA A 40 -18.77 -18.13 -8.93
C ALA A 40 -18.71 -16.69 -8.40
N ALA A 41 -19.52 -16.37 -7.38
CA ALA A 41 -19.48 -15.08 -6.71
C ALA A 41 -18.12 -14.82 -6.05
N GLU A 42 -17.52 -15.81 -5.38
CA GLU A 42 -16.16 -15.69 -4.81
C GLU A 42 -15.12 -15.29 -5.86
N ARG A 43 -15.11 -15.98 -7.00
CA ARG A 43 -14.17 -15.69 -8.10
C ARG A 43 -14.42 -14.30 -8.71
N TRP A 44 -15.69 -13.92 -8.88
CA TRP A 44 -16.05 -12.59 -9.37
C TRP A 44 -15.60 -11.49 -8.40
N ILE A 45 -15.85 -11.63 -7.11
CA ILE A 45 -15.39 -10.69 -6.07
C ILE A 45 -13.86 -10.59 -6.08
N ALA A 46 -13.16 -11.72 -6.18
CA ALA A 46 -11.70 -11.72 -6.29
C ALA A 46 -11.20 -10.97 -7.53
N SER A 47 -11.93 -11.01 -8.65
CA SER A 47 -11.55 -10.25 -9.85
C SER A 47 -11.75 -8.74 -9.72
N LEU A 48 -12.67 -8.28 -8.86
CA LEU A 48 -12.93 -6.85 -8.62
C LEU A 48 -11.89 -6.19 -7.70
N ILE A 49 -11.15 -6.98 -6.93
CA ILE A 49 -10.14 -6.52 -5.97
C ILE A 49 -8.81 -7.19 -6.30
N HIS A 50 -7.94 -6.50 -7.04
CA HIS A 50 -6.78 -7.13 -7.65
C HIS A 50 -5.45 -6.44 -7.30
N ARG A 51 -4.35 -7.21 -7.38
CA ARG A 51 -2.98 -6.70 -7.29
C ARG A 51 -2.17 -7.11 -8.51
N TYR A 52 -1.62 -6.12 -9.20
CA TYR A 52 -0.72 -6.31 -10.33
C TYR A 52 0.71 -6.12 -9.86
N ASP A 53 1.36 -7.19 -9.42
CA ASP A 53 2.74 -7.12 -8.93
C ASP A 53 3.74 -7.80 -9.90
N ASP A 54 3.25 -8.51 -10.93
CA ASP A 54 4.07 -9.18 -11.94
C ASP A 54 3.86 -8.52 -13.31
N PRO A 55 4.91 -8.00 -13.98
CA PRO A 55 4.80 -7.37 -15.30
C PRO A 55 4.39 -8.35 -16.40
N SER A 56 4.54 -9.67 -16.20
CA SER A 56 4.06 -10.70 -17.12
C SER A 56 2.57 -11.00 -16.98
N GLN A 57 1.94 -10.50 -15.92
CA GLN A 57 0.51 -10.72 -15.69
C GLN A 57 -0.31 -10.03 -16.78
N GLU A 58 -1.23 -10.76 -17.38
CA GLU A 58 -2.19 -10.18 -18.32
C GLU A 58 -3.05 -9.13 -17.59
N VAL A 59 -3.11 -7.94 -18.19
CA VAL A 59 -3.97 -6.87 -17.72
C VAL A 59 -5.37 -7.15 -18.23
N LEU A 60 -6.20 -7.71 -17.35
CA LEU A 60 -7.59 -7.98 -17.68
C LEU A 60 -8.34 -6.66 -17.89
N PRO A 61 -8.97 -6.43 -19.05
CA PRO A 61 -9.78 -5.25 -19.30
C PRO A 61 -11.15 -5.43 -18.64
N ILE A 62 -11.17 -5.48 -17.31
CA ILE A 62 -12.39 -5.55 -16.51
C ILE A 62 -12.44 -4.34 -15.55
N PRO A 63 -13.64 -3.88 -15.15
CA PRO A 63 -13.74 -2.84 -14.15
C PRO A 63 -13.34 -3.39 -12.78
N HIS A 64 -12.32 -2.78 -12.17
CA HIS A 64 -11.94 -3.07 -10.79
C HIS A 64 -12.56 -2.06 -9.85
N MET A 65 -13.02 -2.52 -8.68
CA MET A 65 -13.42 -1.62 -7.61
C MET A 65 -12.20 -1.10 -6.84
N LEU A 66 -11.22 -1.98 -6.64
CA LEU A 66 -9.91 -1.65 -6.07
C LEU A 66 -8.82 -2.43 -6.78
N ALA A 67 -7.84 -1.73 -7.34
CA ALA A 67 -6.61 -2.32 -7.85
C ALA A 67 -5.40 -1.71 -7.15
N ALA A 68 -4.33 -2.47 -7.00
CA ALA A 68 -3.04 -1.94 -6.56
C ALA A 68 -1.89 -2.52 -7.39
N THR A 69 -0.75 -1.82 -7.43
CA THR A 69 0.39 -2.28 -8.23
C THR A 69 1.73 -1.79 -7.72
N HIS A 70 2.76 -2.62 -7.91
CA HIS A 70 4.18 -2.22 -7.86
C HIS A 70 4.74 -1.83 -9.23
N LEU A 71 3.96 -2.03 -10.29
CA LEU A 71 4.39 -1.79 -11.67
C LEU A 71 4.45 -0.29 -12.00
N PRO A 72 5.13 0.06 -13.12
CA PRO A 72 5.30 1.44 -13.52
C PRO A 72 3.98 2.18 -13.78
N PHE A 73 4.03 3.50 -13.64
CA PHE A 73 2.92 4.42 -13.86
C PHE A 73 2.31 4.25 -15.27
N GLY A 74 1.00 4.46 -15.35
CA GLY A 74 0.21 4.31 -16.57
C GLY A 74 -0.53 2.98 -16.69
N LEU A 75 -0.32 2.03 -15.77
CA LEU A 75 -1.09 0.78 -15.75
C LEU A 75 -2.61 1.01 -15.65
N HIS A 76 -3.05 2.01 -14.87
CA HIS A 76 -4.47 2.30 -14.70
C HIS A 76 -5.16 2.71 -16.01
N HIS A 77 -4.44 3.31 -16.97
CA HIS A 77 -4.99 3.64 -18.30
C HIS A 77 -5.30 2.41 -19.16
N LYS A 78 -4.78 1.23 -18.79
CA LYS A 78 -5.08 -0.04 -19.49
C LYS A 78 -6.31 -0.75 -18.92
N LEU A 79 -6.84 -0.28 -17.79
CA LEU A 79 -8.02 -0.87 -17.15
C LEU A 79 -9.29 -0.16 -17.64
N ILE A 80 -10.42 -0.85 -17.50
CA ILE A 80 -11.73 -0.24 -17.79
C ILE A 80 -12.18 0.58 -16.59
N GLY A 81 -12.58 1.83 -16.84
CA GLY A 81 -13.20 2.73 -15.86
C GLY A 81 -12.31 3.88 -15.42
N ASP A 82 -12.93 4.87 -14.79
CA ASP A 82 -12.23 5.99 -14.16
C ASP A 82 -11.92 5.64 -12.71
N TYR A 83 -10.67 5.85 -12.32
CA TYR A 83 -10.18 5.47 -11.00
C TYR A 83 -9.78 6.71 -10.21
N ILE A 84 -10.24 6.78 -8.95
CA ILE A 84 -9.54 7.59 -7.94
C ILE A 84 -8.18 6.93 -7.72
N THR A 85 -7.14 7.63 -8.12
CA THR A 85 -5.74 7.20 -8.08
C THR A 85 -5.04 7.77 -6.87
N PHE A 86 -4.24 6.96 -6.19
CA PHE A 86 -3.51 7.43 -5.03
C PHE A 86 -2.20 6.70 -4.81
N THR A 87 -1.33 7.28 -4.00
CA THR A 87 -0.10 6.66 -3.55
C THR A 87 0.27 7.06 -2.12
N VAL A 88 1.17 6.29 -1.52
CA VAL A 88 1.79 6.57 -0.23
C VAL A 88 3.30 6.60 -0.42
N LEU A 89 3.90 7.73 -0.08
CA LEU A 89 5.33 7.95 -0.13
C LEU A 89 5.96 7.78 1.26
N ARG A 90 7.20 7.31 1.28
CA ARG A 90 8.00 7.19 2.49
C ARG A 90 9.37 7.80 2.23
N HIS A 91 9.96 8.40 3.27
CA HIS A 91 11.31 8.96 3.17
C HIS A 91 12.28 7.90 2.61
N PRO A 92 13.11 8.22 1.58
CA PRO A 92 13.94 7.23 0.89
C PRO A 92 14.89 6.44 1.81
N PHE A 93 15.49 7.11 2.80
CA PHE A 93 16.32 6.45 3.82
C PHE A 93 15.54 5.36 4.58
N ASP A 94 14.41 5.72 5.22
CA ASP A 94 13.61 4.79 6.02
C ASP A 94 13.03 3.66 5.17
N ARG A 95 12.65 3.97 3.93
CA ARG A 95 12.17 2.97 2.97
C ARG A 95 13.25 1.95 2.67
N THR A 96 14.48 2.40 2.42
CA THR A 96 15.62 1.55 2.08
C THR A 96 15.99 0.61 3.22
N VAL A 97 16.13 1.15 4.45
CA VAL A 97 16.39 0.33 5.65
C VAL A 97 15.26 -0.68 5.88
N SER A 98 14.01 -0.26 5.69
CA SER A 98 12.85 -1.15 5.84
C SER A 98 12.77 -2.24 4.77
N ALA A 99 13.21 -1.97 3.54
CA ALA A 99 13.29 -2.95 2.46
C ALA A 99 14.32 -4.02 2.79
N TYR A 100 15.55 -3.59 3.09
CA TYR A 100 16.66 -4.48 3.44
C TYR A 100 16.31 -5.39 4.64
N THR A 101 15.84 -4.80 5.74
CA THR A 101 15.51 -5.58 6.96
C THR A 101 14.38 -6.58 6.72
N TYR A 102 13.37 -6.19 5.93
CA TYR A 102 12.25 -7.08 5.61
C TYR A 102 12.65 -8.23 4.68
N GLU A 103 13.47 -7.98 3.67
CA GLU A 103 13.95 -9.03 2.76
C GLU A 103 14.75 -10.09 3.52
N ASN A 104 15.64 -9.65 4.42
CA ASN A 104 16.41 -10.53 5.29
C ASN A 104 15.50 -11.28 6.28
N MET A 105 14.47 -10.61 6.84
CA MET A 105 13.47 -11.27 7.68
C MET A 105 12.73 -12.38 6.94
N ARG A 106 12.24 -12.12 5.73
CA ARG A 106 11.52 -13.13 4.93
C ARG A 106 12.43 -14.27 4.46
N SER A 107 13.71 -13.98 4.24
CA SER A 107 14.73 -14.97 3.88
C SER A 107 15.37 -15.65 5.09
N GLN A 108 15.03 -15.25 6.32
CA GLN A 108 15.65 -15.72 7.57
C GLN A 108 17.19 -15.48 7.64
N ASN A 109 17.68 -14.43 6.98
CA ASN A 109 19.08 -14.05 6.97
C ASN A 109 19.39 -12.99 8.03
N PRO A 110 20.58 -12.97 8.66
CA PRO A 110 20.94 -11.92 9.61
C PRO A 110 21.04 -10.55 8.93
N VAL A 111 20.67 -9.50 9.67
CA VAL A 111 20.86 -8.10 9.23
C VAL A 111 22.21 -7.57 9.70
N SER A 112 22.87 -6.78 8.87
CA SER A 112 24.13 -6.10 9.21
C SER A 112 24.31 -4.82 8.42
N LEU A 113 25.16 -3.91 8.90
CA LEU A 113 25.50 -2.68 8.18
C LEU A 113 26.22 -2.97 6.85
N ASP A 114 27.11 -3.96 6.81
CA ASP A 114 27.76 -4.39 5.56
C ASP A 114 26.76 -4.95 4.55
N GLY A 115 25.76 -5.71 5.02
CA GLY A 115 24.67 -6.19 4.18
C GLY A 115 23.80 -5.06 3.64
N LEU A 116 23.47 -4.07 4.48
CA LEU A 116 22.75 -2.86 4.07
C LEU A 116 23.55 -2.06 3.03
N LYS A 117 24.87 -1.92 3.23
CA LYS A 117 25.76 -1.27 2.26
C LYS A 117 25.74 -1.98 0.91
N LYS A 118 25.85 -3.30 0.89
CA LYS A 118 25.74 -4.10 -0.34
C LYS A 118 24.37 -3.96 -1.02
N PHE A 119 23.30 -3.93 -0.21
CA PHE A 119 21.95 -3.73 -0.69
C PHE A 119 21.77 -2.40 -1.42
N VAL A 120 22.30 -1.31 -0.86
CA VAL A 120 22.23 0.05 -1.43
C VAL A 120 23.05 0.19 -2.71
N ASN A 121 24.18 -0.52 -2.80
CA ASN A 121 25.03 -0.51 -3.99
C ASN A 121 24.46 -1.32 -5.17
N ASN A 122 23.34 -2.03 -4.99
CA ASN A 122 22.63 -2.68 -6.09
C ASN A 122 21.69 -1.67 -6.78
N PRO A 123 21.88 -1.37 -8.09
CA PRO A 123 21.04 -0.40 -8.81
C PRO A 123 19.53 -0.70 -8.76
N LEU A 124 19.13 -1.97 -8.66
CA LEU A 124 17.72 -2.39 -8.58
C LEU A 124 17.04 -1.92 -7.27
N ASN A 125 17.83 -1.64 -6.23
CA ASN A 125 17.33 -1.20 -4.93
C ASN A 125 17.33 0.33 -4.78
N THR A 126 17.74 1.06 -5.82
CA THR A 126 17.89 2.52 -5.78
C THR A 126 16.84 3.25 -6.61
N ASN A 127 16.43 4.42 -6.12
CA ASN A 127 15.44 5.31 -6.73
C ASN A 127 14.12 4.64 -7.20
N PRO A 128 13.54 3.73 -6.40
CA PRO A 128 12.35 2.97 -6.77
C PRO A 128 11.08 3.80 -6.93
N MET A 129 10.93 4.94 -6.23
CA MET A 129 9.76 5.81 -6.41
C MET A 129 9.81 6.49 -7.77
N VAL A 130 10.94 7.09 -8.13
CA VAL A 130 11.15 7.69 -9.46
C VAL A 130 11.02 6.65 -10.56
N ARG A 131 11.54 5.44 -10.36
CA ARG A 131 11.37 4.33 -11.30
C ARG A 131 9.89 4.05 -11.59
N GLN A 132 9.11 3.82 -10.53
CA GLN A 132 7.69 3.53 -10.66
C GLN A 132 6.96 4.69 -11.34
N PHE A 133 7.15 5.92 -10.86
CA PHE A 133 6.37 7.07 -11.35
C PHE A 133 6.83 7.60 -12.70
N SER A 134 8.07 7.35 -13.13
CA SER A 134 8.52 7.70 -14.49
C SER A 134 7.98 6.74 -15.56
N GLY A 135 7.36 5.63 -15.17
CA GLY A 135 6.74 4.69 -16.11
C GLY A 135 7.75 3.79 -16.86
N VAL A 136 8.97 3.67 -16.37
CA VAL A 136 10.04 2.85 -16.99
C VAL A 136 10.21 1.52 -16.27
N ASP A 137 10.84 0.56 -16.94
CA ASP A 137 11.13 -0.76 -16.36
C ASP A 137 12.32 -0.74 -15.35
N ASP A 138 12.56 -1.89 -14.72
CA ASP A 138 13.63 -2.07 -13.73
C ASP A 138 15.05 -2.00 -14.30
N LYS A 139 15.19 -2.17 -15.62
CA LYS A 139 16.49 -2.20 -16.30
C LYS A 139 16.90 -0.82 -16.81
N THR A 140 15.95 0.10 -16.93
CA THR A 140 16.18 1.44 -17.46
C THR A 140 17.02 2.27 -16.48
N PRO A 141 18.18 2.81 -16.91
CA PRO A 141 18.96 3.75 -16.10
C PRO A 141 18.18 5.04 -15.85
N LEU A 142 18.15 5.50 -14.60
CA LEU A 142 17.42 6.70 -14.22
C LEU A 142 18.29 7.97 -14.33
N GLY A 143 17.64 9.08 -14.62
CA GLY A 143 18.27 10.38 -14.84
C GLY A 143 17.28 11.52 -14.62
N GLU A 144 17.71 12.75 -14.89
CA GLU A 144 16.91 13.96 -14.62
C GLU A 144 15.59 13.99 -15.38
N THR A 145 15.56 13.52 -16.64
CA THR A 145 14.33 13.43 -17.44
C THR A 145 13.30 12.49 -16.80
N HIS A 146 13.75 11.39 -16.19
CA HIS A 146 12.89 10.46 -15.48
C HIS A 146 12.34 11.07 -14.19
N LEU A 147 13.14 11.85 -13.46
CA LEU A 147 12.68 12.58 -12.28
C LEU A 147 11.57 13.58 -12.65
N ILE A 148 11.77 14.37 -13.71
CA ILE A 148 10.77 15.34 -14.19
C ILE A 148 9.47 14.62 -14.53
N ARG A 149 9.54 13.57 -15.36
CA ARG A 149 8.37 12.77 -15.73
C ARG A 149 7.68 12.13 -14.52
N ALA A 150 8.46 11.65 -13.55
CA ALA A 150 7.91 11.09 -12.32
C ALA A 150 7.11 12.13 -11.53
N ILE A 151 7.64 13.34 -11.37
CA ILE A 151 6.94 14.44 -10.69
C ILE A 151 5.68 14.83 -11.45
N GLU A 152 5.76 14.99 -12.77
CA GLU A 152 4.61 15.29 -13.62
C GLU A 152 3.49 14.24 -13.47
N ASN A 153 3.84 12.95 -13.56
CA ASN A 153 2.88 11.86 -13.35
C ASN A 153 2.33 11.84 -11.93
N LEU A 154 3.14 12.10 -10.91
CA LEU A 154 2.71 12.17 -9.52
C LEU A 154 1.66 13.28 -9.30
N CYS A 155 1.82 14.43 -9.97
CA CYS A 155 0.85 15.53 -9.94
C CYS A 155 -0.51 15.19 -10.59
N THR A 156 -0.60 14.09 -11.34
CA THR A 156 -1.87 13.63 -11.93
C THR A 156 -2.68 12.73 -11.00
N LEU A 157 -2.10 12.30 -9.87
CA LEU A 157 -2.82 11.47 -8.90
C LEU A 157 -3.82 12.30 -8.10
N ASP A 158 -4.97 11.71 -7.77
CA ASP A 158 -5.98 12.37 -6.93
C ASP A 158 -5.47 12.56 -5.48
N HIS A 159 -4.69 11.59 -4.97
CA HIS A 159 -4.10 11.68 -3.64
C HIS A 159 -2.64 11.24 -3.58
N VAL A 160 -1.78 12.10 -3.05
CA VAL A 160 -0.38 11.80 -2.73
C VAL A 160 -0.16 12.05 -1.25
N VAL A 161 0.04 11.00 -0.46
CA VAL A 161 0.21 11.14 0.99
C VAL A 161 1.55 10.60 1.47
N ARG A 162 1.96 11.05 2.66
CA ARG A 162 3.11 10.49 3.38
C ARG A 162 2.69 9.30 4.22
N ILE A 163 3.63 8.43 4.57
CA ILE A 163 3.36 7.21 5.35
C ILE A 163 2.73 7.52 6.73
N GLU A 164 3.08 8.65 7.31
CA GLU A 164 2.54 9.15 8.58
C GLU A 164 1.04 9.44 8.49
N ASN A 165 0.53 9.73 7.29
CA ASN A 165 -0.87 10.05 7.02
C ASN A 165 -1.66 8.87 6.42
N THR A 166 -1.12 7.64 6.50
CA THR A 166 -1.79 6.43 5.98
C THR A 166 -3.14 6.17 6.64
N ARG A 167 -3.25 6.44 7.94
CA ARG A 167 -4.52 6.34 8.67
C ARG A 167 -5.55 7.31 8.09
N THR A 168 -5.20 8.58 7.96
CA THR A 168 -6.09 9.63 7.50
C THR A 168 -6.62 9.37 6.08
N ILE A 169 -5.77 8.92 5.15
CA ILE A 169 -6.24 8.58 3.80
C ILE A 169 -7.16 7.35 3.81
N CYS A 170 -6.91 6.36 4.68
CA CYS A 170 -7.80 5.21 4.81
C CYS A 170 -9.17 5.64 5.36
N GLU A 171 -9.20 6.44 6.43
CA GLU A 171 -10.44 6.99 7.01
C GLU A 171 -11.22 7.80 5.97
N HIS A 172 -10.54 8.66 5.21
CA HIS A 172 -11.15 9.43 4.12
C HIS A 172 -11.76 8.53 3.05
N LEU A 173 -11.00 7.58 2.50
CA LEU A 173 -11.47 6.69 1.42
C LEU A 173 -12.59 5.76 1.91
N LEU A 174 -12.49 5.23 3.13
CA LEU A 174 -13.55 4.42 3.73
C LEU A 174 -14.85 5.21 3.87
N SER A 175 -14.76 6.43 4.39
CA SER A 175 -15.91 7.32 4.60
C SER A 175 -16.57 7.72 3.28
N THR A 176 -15.78 8.25 2.33
CA THR A 176 -16.27 8.71 1.02
C THR A 176 -16.93 7.59 0.21
N HIS A 177 -16.52 6.34 0.43
CA HIS A 177 -17.09 5.18 -0.25
C HIS A 177 -18.09 4.38 0.61
N HIS A 178 -18.50 4.91 1.78
CA HIS A 178 -19.41 4.26 2.72
C HIS A 178 -19.02 2.80 3.04
N LEU A 179 -17.73 2.56 3.19
CA LEU A 179 -17.20 1.25 3.55
C LEU A 179 -17.26 1.03 5.08
N PRO A 180 -17.37 -0.24 5.54
CA PRO A 180 -17.26 -0.58 6.95
C PRO A 180 -16.05 0.06 7.65
N ASN A 181 -16.19 0.36 8.95
CA ASN A 181 -15.07 0.83 9.74
C ASN A 181 -14.00 -0.27 9.80
N VAL A 182 -12.74 0.13 9.88
CA VAL A 182 -11.63 -0.81 9.96
C VAL A 182 -10.86 -0.58 11.25
N VAL A 183 -10.66 -1.66 12.00
CA VAL A 183 -9.63 -1.72 13.02
C VAL A 183 -8.57 -2.70 12.55
N SER A 184 -7.31 -2.27 12.56
CA SER A 184 -6.22 -3.09 12.05
C SER A 184 -4.98 -2.94 12.91
N ASP A 185 -4.33 -4.06 13.17
CA ASP A 185 -2.95 -4.05 13.62
C ASP A 185 -2.02 -3.58 12.51
N ARG A 186 -0.78 -3.24 12.88
CA ARG A 186 0.28 -3.01 11.89
C ARG A 186 0.61 -4.33 11.20
N LEU A 187 0.25 -4.45 9.93
CA LEU A 187 0.57 -5.61 9.10
C LEU A 187 2.04 -5.62 8.67
N ASN A 188 2.62 -6.82 8.63
CA ASN A 188 4.00 -7.12 8.30
C ASN A 188 5.04 -6.30 9.10
N PRO A 189 4.96 -6.23 10.44
CA PRO A 189 5.95 -5.51 11.23
C PRO A 189 7.30 -6.23 11.13
N THR A 190 8.38 -5.47 10.94
CA THR A 190 9.73 -6.03 11.08
C THR A 190 9.94 -6.43 12.54
N LEU A 191 10.27 -7.70 12.77
CA LEU A 191 10.57 -8.24 14.10
C LEU A 191 11.77 -7.54 14.73
N GLU A 192 11.79 -7.46 16.07
CA GLU A 192 12.84 -6.79 16.83
C GLU A 192 14.25 -7.30 16.45
N SER A 193 14.40 -8.62 16.31
CA SER A 193 15.67 -9.27 15.95
C SER A 193 16.19 -8.92 14.55
N TYR A 194 15.36 -8.30 13.71
CA TYR A 194 15.72 -7.85 12.36
C TYR A 194 15.76 -6.33 12.24
N ARG A 195 15.53 -5.58 13.33
CA ARG A 195 15.72 -4.13 13.32
C ARG A 195 17.20 -3.82 13.22
N LEU A 196 17.52 -2.85 12.37
CA LEU A 196 18.87 -2.38 12.14
C LEU A 196 18.85 -0.86 12.19
N ASP A 197 19.70 -0.27 13.02
CA ASP A 197 19.98 1.16 12.93
C ASP A 197 20.93 1.41 11.76
N GLY A 198 20.40 2.01 10.68
CA GLY A 198 21.17 2.37 9.50
C GLY A 198 21.76 3.78 9.53
N SER A 199 21.67 4.50 10.65
CA SER A 199 22.03 5.92 10.76
C SER A 199 23.47 6.22 10.28
N ALA A 200 24.42 5.33 10.57
CA ALA A 200 25.81 5.45 10.14
C ALA A 200 26.01 5.43 8.61
N LEU A 201 25.01 4.99 7.83
CA LEU A 201 25.04 4.95 6.37
C LEU A 201 24.07 5.95 5.73
N ARG A 202 23.52 6.91 6.48
CA ARG A 202 22.49 7.84 5.99
C ARG A 202 22.92 8.56 4.70
N ASP A 203 24.07 9.20 4.70
CA ASP A 203 24.55 9.98 3.55
C ASP A 203 24.76 9.09 2.31
N GLU A 204 25.30 7.88 2.49
CA GLU A 204 25.49 6.90 1.41
C GLU A 204 24.14 6.46 0.82
N ILE A 205 23.15 6.18 1.67
CA ILE A 205 21.80 5.77 1.27
C ILE A 205 21.08 6.91 0.54
N GLU A 206 21.13 8.13 1.07
CA GLU A 206 20.49 9.29 0.46
C GLU A 206 21.14 9.66 -0.88
N GLN A 207 22.46 9.55 -0.98
CA GLN A 207 23.17 9.78 -2.24
C GLN A 207 22.83 8.73 -3.30
N ALA A 208 22.76 7.45 -2.92
CA ALA A 208 22.33 6.38 -3.83
C ALA A 208 20.86 6.57 -4.28
N ASN A 209 20.02 7.16 -3.42
CA ASN A 209 18.62 7.47 -3.68
C ASN A 209 18.36 8.96 -3.98
N ARG A 210 19.35 9.67 -4.55
CA ARG A 210 19.27 11.13 -4.76
C ARG A 210 18.07 11.60 -5.59
N LEU A 211 17.60 10.79 -6.55
CA LEU A 211 16.43 11.13 -7.36
C LEU A 211 15.16 10.95 -6.53
N ASP A 212 15.07 9.85 -5.76
CA ASP A 212 13.96 9.61 -4.83
C ASP A 212 13.91 10.68 -3.73
N MET A 213 15.04 11.19 -3.26
CA MET A 213 15.09 12.32 -2.30
C MET A 213 14.47 13.57 -2.91
N ARG A 214 14.87 13.95 -4.13
CA ARG A 214 14.32 15.11 -4.83
C ARG A 214 12.85 14.93 -5.19
N PHE A 215 12.46 13.74 -5.65
CA PHE A 215 11.08 13.37 -5.89
C PHE A 215 10.23 13.47 -4.63
N PHE A 216 10.73 12.93 -3.51
CA PHE A 216 10.04 12.97 -2.23
C PHE A 216 9.85 14.42 -1.77
N VAL A 217 10.84 15.29 -1.88
CA VAL A 217 10.73 16.71 -1.52
C VAL A 217 9.76 17.47 -2.45
N ALA A 218 9.82 17.21 -3.76
CA ALA A 218 8.99 17.88 -4.76
C ALA A 218 7.54 17.36 -4.83
N ALA A 219 7.25 16.22 -4.20
CA ALA A 219 5.93 15.61 -4.22
C ALA A 219 4.86 16.60 -3.74
N PRO A 220 3.79 16.85 -4.52
CA PRO A 220 2.69 17.71 -4.12
C PRO A 220 1.84 16.94 -3.11
N VAL A 221 2.31 16.84 -1.87
CA VAL A 221 1.59 16.15 -0.81
C VAL A 221 0.24 16.81 -0.70
N THR A 222 -0.80 16.08 -1.07
CA THR A 222 -2.16 16.49 -0.79
C THR A 222 -2.21 16.54 0.74
N GLN A 223 -2.31 17.74 1.31
CA GLN A 223 -2.66 17.87 2.72
C GLN A 223 -4.07 17.32 2.84
N THR A 224 -4.17 16.00 3.02
CA THR A 224 -5.39 15.33 3.43
C THR A 224 -5.56 15.46 4.93
N GLU A 225 -5.05 16.52 5.57
CA GLU A 225 -5.79 17.06 6.69
C GLU A 225 -7.11 17.52 6.09
N PRO A 226 -8.24 16.87 6.43
CA PRO A 226 -9.52 17.41 6.07
C PRO A 226 -9.54 18.85 6.61
N THR A 227 -9.47 19.85 5.74
CA THR A 227 -9.53 21.27 6.14
C THR A 227 -10.84 21.57 6.85
N GLU A 228 -11.84 20.72 6.66
CA GLU A 228 -13.06 20.68 7.42
C GLU A 228 -13.17 19.30 8.10
N PRO A 229 -13.52 19.24 9.41
CA PRO A 229 -13.80 17.96 10.05
C PRO A 229 -14.83 17.23 9.18
N ALA A 230 -14.54 15.97 8.83
CA ALA A 230 -15.48 15.17 8.06
C ALA A 230 -16.87 15.30 8.71
N PRO A 231 -17.90 15.74 7.96
CA PRO A 231 -19.19 16.12 8.54
C PRO A 231 -19.71 14.95 9.34
N GLU A 232 -19.82 15.08 10.68
CA GLU A 232 -20.07 13.99 11.66
C GLU A 232 -20.34 12.65 10.98
N THR A 233 -19.28 12.00 10.50
CA THR A 233 -19.47 10.88 9.59
C THR A 233 -19.99 9.74 10.43
N GLN A 234 -21.28 9.47 10.26
CA GLN A 234 -21.94 8.39 10.96
C GLN A 234 -21.14 7.12 10.73
N LEU A 235 -20.58 6.56 11.81
CA LEU A 235 -19.82 5.33 11.75
C LEU A 235 -20.67 4.25 11.07
N HIS A 236 -20.07 3.49 10.17
CA HIS A 236 -20.77 2.39 9.52
C HIS A 236 -21.24 1.38 10.60
N PRO A 237 -22.41 0.73 10.49
CA PRO A 237 -22.87 -0.23 11.49
C PRO A 237 -22.01 -1.51 11.59
N LEU A 238 -21.03 -1.67 10.71
CA LEU A 238 -20.13 -2.82 10.64
C LEU A 238 -18.70 -2.39 10.92
N VAL A 239 -17.96 -3.25 11.61
CA VAL A 239 -16.53 -3.11 11.88
C VAL A 239 -15.81 -4.34 11.34
N VAL A 240 -14.76 -4.10 10.58
CA VAL A 240 -13.85 -5.12 10.04
C VAL A 240 -12.57 -5.07 10.87
N ASP A 241 -12.33 -6.13 11.63
CA ASP A 241 -11.11 -6.32 12.42
C ASP A 241 -10.10 -7.13 11.60
N ILE A 242 -8.96 -6.51 11.30
CA ILE A 242 -7.89 -7.06 10.48
C ILE A 242 -6.66 -7.31 11.36
N ARG A 243 -6.28 -8.57 11.50
CA ARG A 243 -5.11 -8.97 12.30
C ARG A 243 -4.14 -9.77 11.46
N GLU A 244 -2.86 -9.64 11.76
CA GLU A 244 -1.85 -10.55 11.24
C GLU A 244 -1.68 -11.73 12.19
N VAL A 245 -1.75 -12.95 11.65
CA VAL A 245 -1.51 -14.18 12.42
C VAL A 245 -0.46 -15.04 11.71
N GLY A 246 0.33 -15.78 12.49
CA GLY A 246 1.41 -16.63 11.99
C GLY A 246 2.77 -16.25 12.55
N ASP A 247 3.83 -16.54 11.80
CA ASP A 247 5.23 -16.32 12.20
C ASP A 247 6.02 -15.46 11.20
N ALA A 248 7.31 -15.25 11.47
CA ALA A 248 8.23 -14.47 10.65
C ALA A 248 8.29 -14.91 9.18
N LYS A 249 8.14 -16.22 8.93
CA LYS A 249 8.29 -16.84 7.62
C LYS A 249 6.96 -16.90 6.89
N LYS A 250 5.88 -17.18 7.60
CA LYS A 250 4.53 -17.33 7.07
C LYS A 250 3.55 -16.60 7.97
N SER A 251 3.24 -15.36 7.59
CA SER A 251 2.13 -14.63 8.15
C SER A 251 0.96 -14.59 7.17
N ARG A 252 -0.26 -14.53 7.71
CA ARG A 252 -1.50 -14.38 6.95
C ARG A 252 -2.38 -13.35 7.63
N ILE A 253 -3.26 -12.74 6.85
CA ILE A 253 -4.25 -11.81 7.36
C ILE A 253 -5.47 -12.61 7.82
N GLN A 254 -5.90 -12.41 9.05
CA GLN A 254 -7.17 -12.85 9.59
C GLN A 254 -8.13 -11.66 9.61
N VAL A 255 -9.35 -11.89 9.14
CA VAL A 255 -10.39 -10.86 9.06
C VAL A 255 -11.60 -11.34 9.85
N SER A 256 -12.12 -10.49 10.73
CA SER A 256 -13.34 -10.72 11.49
C SER A 256 -14.34 -9.60 11.22
N LEU A 257 -15.63 -9.92 11.24
CA LEU A 257 -16.72 -8.95 11.04
C LEU A 257 -17.55 -8.85 12.31
N HIS A 258 -17.77 -7.63 12.77
CA HIS A 258 -18.57 -7.33 13.95
C HIS A 258 -19.62 -6.28 13.60
N SER A 259 -20.73 -6.26 14.34
CA SER A 259 -21.51 -5.02 14.44
C SER A 259 -20.75 -4.00 15.27
N LEU A 260 -20.99 -2.71 15.03
CA LEU A 260 -20.37 -1.64 15.80
C LEU A 260 -20.69 -1.76 17.30
N GLU A 261 -21.93 -2.11 17.65
CA GLU A 261 -22.36 -2.34 19.03
C GLU A 261 -21.57 -3.48 19.69
N GLN A 262 -21.46 -4.63 19.03
CA GLN A 262 -20.69 -5.76 19.55
C GLN A 262 -19.20 -5.45 19.70
N TYR A 263 -18.65 -4.59 18.84
CA TYR A 263 -17.25 -4.20 18.91
C TYR A 263 -17.00 -3.27 20.12
N LEU A 264 -17.85 -2.26 20.29
CA LEU A 264 -17.74 -1.29 21.40
C LEU A 264 -18.02 -1.90 22.78
N ALA A 265 -18.78 -3.01 22.84
CA ALA A 265 -19.04 -3.74 24.08
C ALA A 265 -17.87 -4.61 24.55
N GLN A 266 -16.84 -4.81 23.72
CA GLN A 266 -15.67 -5.61 24.11
C GLN A 266 -14.75 -4.81 25.06
N PRO A 267 -14.11 -5.48 26.03
CA PRO A 267 -13.07 -4.83 26.82
C PRO A 267 -11.92 -4.38 25.91
N PRO A 268 -11.27 -3.24 26.21
CA PRO A 268 -10.10 -2.80 25.46
C PRO A 268 -9.03 -3.89 25.49
N SER A 269 -8.57 -4.28 24.31
CA SER A 269 -7.52 -5.29 24.09
C SER A 269 -6.13 -4.78 24.45
#